data_AF-A0A9D4GGF3-F1
#
_entry.id   AF-A0A9D4GGF3-F1
#
_cell.length_a   1.000
_cell.length_b   1.000
_cell.length_c   1.000
_cell.angle_alpha   90.00
_cell.angle_beta   90.00
_cell.angle_gamma   90.00
#
_symmetry.space_group_name_H-M   'P 1'
#
loop_
_entity.id
_entity.type
_entity.pdbx_description
1 polymer ?
#
loop_
_entity_poly.entity_id
_entity_poly.type
_entity_poly.pdbx_seq_one_letter_code
_entity_poly.pdbx_strand_id
1 'polypeptide(L)'
;MYCSGGGAGGSIWITCEDIVGRGTIEANGGNGGGPAGAAGGGGAGGRISVQCTNIAKFNITMHAYGGVSNSETGGAGTAYLDSKFNNGTLAYQKMTIDNNGHAYPRSSNYAEGNLRSLLNGEYGDISYAGGVTWLFHEALQYRFKELDVRGNAHVAILSDTDNEVIDVRVDFLWGDRSGVLHAGKNQTFGLTEVDTYLPVNLASYRCVLMWSKFLQ
;
A
#
# COMPACT_ATOMS: atom_id res chain seq x y z
N MET A 1 4.45 -2.16 34.44
CA MET A 1 3.65 -1.82 33.25
C MET A 1 4.34 -2.47 32.07
N TYR A 2 3.67 -3.36 31.35
CA TYR A 2 4.27 -4.07 30.22
C TYR A 2 3.95 -3.31 28.93
N CYS A 3 4.99 -3.02 28.15
CA CYS A 3 4.85 -2.60 26.77
C CYS A 3 4.60 -3.85 25.92
N SER A 4 3.64 -3.77 24.99
CA SER A 4 3.37 -4.88 24.07
C SER A 4 3.16 -4.33 22.67
N GLY A 5 3.88 -4.88 21.69
CA GLY A 5 3.62 -4.59 20.28
C GLY A 5 2.28 -5.16 19.84
N GLY A 6 1.64 -4.52 18.87
CA GLY A 6 0.48 -5.05 18.19
C GLY A 6 0.83 -6.22 17.27
N GLY A 7 -0.01 -7.26 17.24
CA GLY A 7 0.17 -8.39 16.31
C GLY A 7 -0.12 -8.00 14.86
N ALA A 8 0.51 -8.64 13.88
CA ALA A 8 0.24 -8.39 12.47
C ALA A 8 -1.13 -8.95 12.03
N GLY A 9 -1.75 -8.33 11.02
CA GLY A 9 -3.10 -8.66 10.56
C GLY A 9 -3.27 -9.97 9.78
N GLY A 10 -2.19 -10.69 9.50
CA GLY A 10 -2.23 -11.99 8.81
C GLY A 10 -2.57 -11.88 7.31
N SER A 11 -3.14 -12.94 6.74
CA SER A 11 -3.51 -12.97 5.33
C SER A 11 -4.83 -13.72 5.10
N ILE A 12 -5.61 -13.26 4.14
CA ILE A 12 -6.85 -13.89 3.67
C ILE A 12 -6.73 -14.09 2.16
N TRP A 13 -6.93 -15.32 1.70
CA TRP A 13 -6.89 -15.68 0.29
C TRP A 13 -8.18 -16.39 -0.10
N ILE A 14 -8.91 -15.83 -1.04
CA ILE A 14 -10.17 -16.37 -1.55
C ILE A 14 -10.05 -16.53 -3.06
N THR A 15 -10.33 -17.74 -3.53
CA THR A 15 -10.47 -18.03 -4.96
C THR A 15 -11.82 -18.69 -5.18
N CYS A 16 -12.64 -18.15 -6.07
CA CYS A 16 -14.01 -18.60 -6.26
C CYS A 16 -14.53 -18.35 -7.68
N GLU A 17 -15.64 -18.97 -8.05
CA GLU A 17 -16.32 -18.60 -9.31
C GLU A 17 -17.20 -17.37 -9.09
N ASP A 18 -18.13 -17.45 -8.15
CA ASP A 18 -19.04 -16.37 -7.76
C ASP A 18 -18.77 -15.92 -6.32
N ILE A 19 -18.69 -14.60 -6.13
CA ILE A 19 -18.73 -13.98 -4.80
C ILE A 19 -19.92 -13.03 -4.70
N VAL A 20 -20.86 -13.37 -3.82
CA VAL A 20 -22.15 -12.70 -3.70
C VAL A 20 -22.41 -12.37 -2.25
N GLY A 21 -22.81 -11.12 -1.99
CA GLY A 21 -23.29 -10.72 -0.69
C GLY A 21 -22.75 -9.38 -0.24
N ARG A 22 -23.02 -9.08 1.02
CA ARG A 22 -22.58 -7.88 1.72
C ARG A 22 -21.85 -8.27 2.99
N GLY A 23 -20.80 -7.55 3.32
CA GLY A 23 -20.05 -7.78 4.54
C GLY A 23 -18.69 -7.14 4.50
N THR A 24 -17.84 -7.53 5.45
CA THR A 24 -16.45 -7.09 5.53
C THR A 24 -15.50 -8.28 5.55
N ILE A 25 -14.35 -8.11 4.89
CA ILE A 25 -13.20 -9.02 4.99
C ILE A 25 -12.07 -8.18 5.58
N GLU A 26 -11.54 -8.60 6.72
CA GLU A 26 -10.62 -7.79 7.52
C GLU A 26 -9.36 -8.57 7.89
N ALA A 27 -8.21 -7.99 7.61
CA ALA A 27 -6.90 -8.48 7.99
C ALA A 27 -6.13 -7.35 8.70
N ASN A 28 -6.73 -6.77 9.74
CA ASN A 28 -6.21 -5.59 10.42
C ASN A 28 -5.11 -5.94 11.43
N GLY A 29 -4.05 -5.12 11.49
CA GLY A 29 -3.03 -5.19 12.52
C GLY A 29 -3.57 -4.78 13.90
N GLY A 30 -3.06 -5.43 14.95
CA GLY A 30 -3.41 -5.14 16.33
C GLY A 30 -2.79 -3.83 16.83
N ASN A 31 -3.45 -3.18 17.78
CA ASN A 31 -2.97 -1.94 18.37
C ASN A 31 -1.79 -2.17 19.32
N GLY A 32 -0.86 -1.22 19.35
CA GLY A 32 0.22 -1.21 20.32
C GLY A 32 -0.29 -0.90 21.73
N GLY A 33 0.20 -1.63 22.73
CA GLY A 33 -0.16 -1.48 24.14
C GLY A 33 0.93 -0.81 24.96
N GLY A 34 0.52 -0.08 26.01
CA GLY A 34 1.41 0.53 26.99
C GLY A 34 1.10 2.01 27.26
N PRO A 35 1.66 2.59 28.33
CA PRO A 35 1.49 4.00 28.64
C PRO A 35 2.19 4.89 27.60
N ALA A 36 1.78 6.16 27.49
CA ALA A 36 2.23 7.09 26.43
C ALA A 36 3.76 7.28 26.31
N GLY A 37 4.54 6.99 27.36
CA GLY A 37 6.01 7.06 27.35
C GLY A 37 6.74 5.72 27.15
N ALA A 38 6.02 4.60 27.02
CA ALA A 38 6.59 3.27 26.83
C ALA A 38 5.64 2.36 26.03
N ALA A 39 4.95 2.90 25.02
CA ALA A 39 4.02 2.13 24.20
C ALA A 39 4.77 1.25 23.20
N GLY A 40 4.30 0.02 22.98
CA GLY A 40 4.75 -0.78 21.84
C GLY A 40 4.20 -0.23 20.52
N GLY A 41 4.85 -0.52 19.39
CA GLY A 41 4.35 -0.17 18.06
C GLY A 41 3.06 -0.91 17.70
N GLY A 42 2.29 -0.34 16.77
CA GLY A 42 1.13 -1.00 16.18
C GLY A 42 1.54 -2.08 15.18
N GLY A 43 0.79 -3.16 15.11
CA GLY A 43 1.04 -4.25 14.16
C GLY A 43 0.70 -3.83 12.74
N ALA A 44 1.43 -4.33 11.75
CA ALA A 44 1.12 -4.05 10.34
C ALA A 44 -0.21 -4.69 9.90
N GLY A 45 -0.87 -4.05 8.94
CA GLY A 45 -2.00 -4.63 8.23
C GLY A 45 -1.61 -5.86 7.41
N GLY A 46 -2.59 -6.70 7.14
CA GLY A 46 -2.43 -7.98 6.46
C GLY A 46 -2.56 -7.93 4.95
N ARG A 47 -2.70 -9.10 4.32
CA ARG A 47 -2.92 -9.20 2.87
C ARG A 47 -4.25 -9.89 2.57
N ILE A 48 -5.12 -9.23 1.84
CA ILE A 48 -6.39 -9.78 1.37
C ILE A 48 -6.28 -9.93 -0.15
N SER A 49 -6.55 -11.14 -0.65
CA SER A 49 -6.65 -11.42 -2.08
C SER A 49 -7.96 -12.14 -2.35
N VAL A 50 -8.78 -11.57 -3.22
CA VAL A 50 -10.04 -12.13 -3.68
C VAL A 50 -9.98 -12.26 -5.20
N GLN A 51 -10.02 -13.49 -5.68
CA GLN A 51 -9.89 -13.81 -7.09
C GLN A 51 -11.12 -14.58 -7.55
N CYS A 52 -12.01 -13.93 -8.29
CA CYS A 52 -13.25 -14.58 -8.71
C CYS A 52 -13.68 -14.28 -10.14
N THR A 53 -14.27 -15.26 -10.82
CA THR A 53 -14.75 -15.10 -12.20
C THR A 53 -15.89 -14.08 -12.30
N ASN A 54 -16.80 -14.05 -11.33
CA ASN A 54 -17.98 -13.19 -11.33
C ASN A 54 -18.08 -12.37 -10.04
N ILE A 55 -17.98 -11.05 -10.21
CA ILE A 55 -18.08 -10.05 -9.14
C ILE A 55 -19.34 -9.16 -9.28
N ALA A 56 -20.32 -9.54 -10.10
CA ALA A 56 -21.49 -8.71 -10.41
C ALA A 56 -22.35 -8.34 -9.18
N LYS A 57 -22.26 -9.14 -8.11
CA LYS A 57 -22.94 -8.88 -6.83
C LYS A 57 -21.95 -8.76 -5.66
N PHE A 58 -20.71 -8.38 -5.96
CA PHE A 58 -19.70 -8.10 -4.95
C PHE A 58 -20.00 -6.75 -4.29
N ASN A 59 -20.44 -6.80 -3.03
CA ASN A 59 -20.66 -5.61 -2.19
C ASN A 59 -20.02 -5.83 -0.82
N ILE A 60 -18.77 -6.31 -0.85
CA ILE A 60 -17.97 -6.61 0.32
C ILE A 60 -16.90 -5.55 0.44
N THR A 61 -16.73 -5.01 1.64
CA THR A 61 -15.64 -4.08 1.92
C THR A 61 -14.42 -4.85 2.41
N MET A 62 -13.23 -4.52 1.91
CA MET A 62 -11.99 -5.17 2.31
C MET A 62 -11.07 -4.16 2.98
N HIS A 63 -10.61 -4.47 4.20
CA HIS A 63 -9.74 -3.59 4.96
C HIS A 63 -8.57 -4.36 5.57
N ALA A 64 -7.38 -3.81 5.40
CA ALA A 64 -6.14 -4.34 5.94
C ALA A 64 -5.37 -3.22 6.63
N TYR A 65 -5.97 -2.59 7.63
CA TYR A 65 -5.40 -1.44 8.32
C TYR A 65 -4.22 -1.84 9.20
N GLY A 66 -3.23 -0.96 9.35
CA GLY A 66 -2.26 -1.10 10.44
C GLY A 66 -2.90 -0.80 11.79
N GLY A 67 -2.28 -1.25 12.88
CA GLY A 67 -2.74 -0.96 14.23
C GLY A 67 -2.27 0.40 14.72
N VAL A 68 -3.07 1.06 15.56
CA VAL A 68 -2.70 2.36 16.16
C VAL A 68 -1.72 2.18 17.31
N SER A 69 -0.86 3.18 17.51
CA SER A 69 0.03 3.26 18.67
C SER A 69 0.46 4.70 18.95
N ASN A 70 0.77 4.98 20.22
CA ASN A 70 1.42 6.22 20.63
C ASN A 70 2.90 6.28 20.23
N SER A 71 3.56 5.13 19.99
CA SER A 71 4.98 5.03 19.62
C SER A 71 5.22 4.96 18.12
N GLU A 72 4.54 4.09 17.38
CA GLU A 72 4.56 4.07 15.91
C GLU A 72 3.38 3.25 15.41
N THR A 73 2.55 3.81 14.54
CA THR A 73 1.44 3.08 13.92
C THR A 73 1.97 2.04 12.94
N GLY A 74 1.31 0.88 12.89
CA GLY A 74 1.53 -0.08 11.82
C GLY A 74 1.19 0.49 10.43
N GLY A 75 1.88 0.00 9.41
CA GLY A 75 1.56 0.33 8.03
C GLY A 75 0.29 -0.38 7.56
N ALA A 76 -0.36 0.17 6.54
CA ALA A 76 -1.43 -0.53 5.87
C ALA A 76 -0.91 -1.82 5.22
N GLY A 77 -1.80 -2.79 5.14
CA GLY A 77 -1.69 -3.96 4.31
C GLY A 77 -2.25 -3.71 2.91
N THR A 78 -2.50 -4.80 2.18
CA THR A 78 -3.07 -4.73 0.83
C THR A 78 -4.40 -5.45 0.76
N ALA A 79 -5.34 -4.88 0.01
CA ALA A 79 -6.56 -5.56 -0.40
C ALA A 79 -6.62 -5.61 -1.93
N TYR A 80 -6.62 -6.81 -2.48
CA TYR A 80 -6.58 -7.08 -3.90
C TYR A 80 -7.84 -7.82 -4.34
N LEU A 81 -8.54 -7.28 -5.34
CA LEU A 81 -9.67 -7.92 -6.00
C LEU A 81 -9.35 -8.06 -7.48
N ASP A 82 -9.36 -9.30 -7.98
CA ASP A 82 -9.33 -9.55 -9.42
C ASP A 82 -10.48 -10.42 -9.89
N SER A 83 -10.90 -10.15 -11.12
CA SER A 83 -11.85 -10.94 -11.85
C SER A 83 -11.39 -11.16 -13.27
N LYS A 84 -11.53 -12.41 -13.74
CA LYS A 84 -11.14 -12.84 -15.07
C LYS A 84 -12.32 -13.51 -15.73
N PHE A 85 -12.49 -13.30 -17.03
CA PHE A 85 -13.40 -14.10 -17.83
C PHE A 85 -12.92 -15.55 -17.92
N ASN A 86 -13.79 -16.47 -18.31
CA ASN A 86 -13.46 -17.90 -18.45
C ASN A 86 -12.30 -18.19 -19.42
N ASN A 87 -12.02 -17.26 -20.34
CA ASN A 87 -10.88 -17.35 -21.26
C ASN A 87 -9.55 -16.84 -20.64
N GLY A 88 -9.54 -16.51 -19.35
CA GLY A 88 -8.38 -16.00 -18.62
C GLY A 88 -8.10 -14.50 -18.78
N THR A 89 -8.89 -13.79 -19.59
CA THR A 89 -8.73 -12.34 -19.81
C THR A 89 -9.16 -11.57 -18.58
N LEU A 90 -8.35 -10.59 -18.16
CA LEU A 90 -8.65 -9.73 -17.02
C LEU A 90 -9.89 -8.86 -17.29
N ALA A 91 -10.92 -9.02 -16.46
CA ALA A 91 -12.15 -8.24 -16.52
C ALA A 91 -12.10 -7.06 -15.55
N TYR A 92 -11.56 -7.29 -14.35
CA TYR A 92 -11.44 -6.28 -13.30
C TYR A 92 -10.19 -6.56 -12.46
N GLN A 93 -9.52 -5.52 -12.01
CA GLN A 93 -8.40 -5.62 -11.06
C GLN A 93 -8.27 -4.31 -10.28
N LYS A 94 -8.35 -4.41 -8.97
CA LYS A 94 -8.10 -3.28 -8.08
C LYS A 94 -7.28 -3.68 -6.87
N MET A 95 -6.24 -2.90 -6.61
CA MET A 95 -5.50 -2.93 -5.35
C MET A 95 -5.85 -1.70 -4.53
N THR A 96 -6.25 -1.91 -3.28
CA THR A 96 -6.54 -0.87 -2.30
C THR A 96 -5.56 -0.95 -1.14
N ILE A 97 -5.00 0.19 -0.79
CA ILE A 97 -4.07 0.39 0.32
C ILE A 97 -4.60 1.58 1.11
N ASP A 98 -5.20 1.30 2.25
CA ASP A 98 -5.87 2.27 3.11
C ASP A 98 -5.34 2.07 4.54
N ASN A 99 -4.89 3.13 5.20
CA ASN A 99 -4.45 3.08 6.61
C ASN A 99 -5.43 3.76 7.56
N ASN A 100 -6.69 3.96 7.14
CA ASN A 100 -7.79 4.46 7.96
C ASN A 100 -7.50 5.83 8.63
N GLY A 101 -6.70 6.66 7.98
CA GLY A 101 -6.32 7.97 8.50
C GLY A 101 -5.38 7.91 9.71
N HIS A 102 -4.75 6.76 9.98
CA HIS A 102 -3.75 6.66 11.04
C HIS A 102 -2.57 7.59 10.78
N ALA A 103 -1.82 7.93 11.83
CA ALA A 103 -0.69 8.84 11.71
C ALA A 103 0.35 8.31 10.71
N TYR A 104 0.93 9.23 9.92
CA TYR A 104 2.05 8.91 9.03
C TYR A 104 3.20 8.22 9.79
N PRO A 105 4.00 7.39 9.09
CA PRO A 105 5.19 6.76 9.64
C PRO A 105 6.12 7.75 10.34
N ARG A 106 6.83 7.31 11.37
CA ARG A 106 7.80 8.16 12.09
C ARG A 106 9.19 8.08 11.48
N SER A 107 9.99 9.12 11.70
CA SER A 107 11.40 9.11 11.35
C SER A 107 12.17 8.18 12.26
N SER A 108 13.19 7.53 11.70
CA SER A 108 14.17 6.76 12.45
C SER A 108 14.85 7.61 13.52
N ASN A 109 14.99 8.92 13.27
CA ASN A 109 15.28 9.93 14.26
C ASN A 109 13.97 10.55 14.79
N TYR A 110 13.54 10.13 16.00
CA TYR A 110 12.30 10.61 16.63
C TYR A 110 12.21 12.15 16.76
N ALA A 111 13.33 12.87 16.75
CA ALA A 111 13.35 14.33 16.78
C ALA A 111 12.84 14.98 15.48
N GLU A 112 12.84 14.25 14.37
CA GLU A 112 12.38 14.73 13.04
C GLU A 112 10.86 14.53 12.83
N GLY A 113 10.18 13.85 13.75
CA GLY A 113 8.72 13.67 13.70
C GLY A 113 8.27 12.66 12.64
N ASN A 114 7.10 12.91 12.03
CA ASN A 114 6.52 12.00 11.03
C ASN A 114 7.18 12.19 9.66
N LEU A 115 7.63 11.10 9.05
CA LEU A 115 8.22 11.10 7.71
C LEU A 115 7.16 11.29 6.64
N ARG A 116 7.41 12.27 5.77
CA ARG A 116 6.84 12.27 4.41
C ARG A 116 7.81 11.70 3.38
N SER A 117 9.03 11.36 3.80
CA SER A 117 10.09 10.84 2.94
C SER A 117 10.80 9.62 3.52
N LEU A 118 10.97 8.54 2.74
CA LEU A 118 11.61 7.30 3.18
C LEU A 118 13.08 7.25 2.75
N LEU A 119 13.97 7.03 3.74
CA LEU A 119 15.31 6.44 3.59
C LEU A 119 16.12 6.93 2.38
N ASN A 120 16.05 8.23 2.05
CA ASN A 120 16.71 8.85 0.89
C ASN A 120 16.35 8.29 -0.52
N GLY A 121 15.45 7.30 -0.60
CA GLY A 121 15.09 6.58 -1.84
C GLY A 121 15.83 5.27 -2.09
N GLU A 122 16.71 4.86 -1.17
CA GLU A 122 17.44 3.60 -1.22
C GLU A 122 16.70 2.56 -0.36
N TYR A 123 16.34 1.43 -0.98
CA TYR A 123 15.50 0.41 -0.33
C TYR A 123 16.28 -0.86 0.04
N GLY A 124 17.62 -0.80 0.03
CA GLY A 124 18.50 -1.91 0.41
C GLY A 124 18.43 -2.28 1.90
N ASP A 125 18.14 -1.31 2.78
CA ASP A 125 17.86 -1.54 4.20
C ASP A 125 16.62 -0.76 4.65
N ILE A 126 15.50 -1.47 4.80
CA ILE A 126 14.22 -0.92 5.24
C ILE A 126 13.96 -1.09 6.74
N SER A 127 14.96 -1.54 7.52
CA SER A 127 14.80 -1.82 8.97
C SER A 127 14.41 -0.57 9.77
N TYR A 128 14.64 0.61 9.20
CA TYR A 128 14.33 1.91 9.80
C TYR A 128 13.08 2.60 9.21
N ALA A 129 12.33 1.91 8.34
CA ALA A 129 11.11 2.40 7.72
C ALA A 129 9.89 1.59 8.16
N GLY A 130 9.40 1.88 9.37
CA GLY A 130 8.11 1.39 9.86
C GLY A 130 6.93 2.06 9.14
N GLY A 131 5.72 1.54 9.32
CA GLY A 131 4.50 2.21 8.83
C GLY A 131 4.27 2.21 7.32
N VAL A 132 5.13 1.57 6.52
CA VAL A 132 5.06 1.55 5.05
C VAL A 132 4.58 0.19 4.53
N THR A 133 3.66 0.21 3.57
CA THR A 133 3.29 -0.95 2.77
C THR A 133 4.38 -1.23 1.73
N TRP A 134 5.24 -2.20 2.00
CA TRP A 134 6.27 -2.66 1.06
C TRP A 134 5.70 -3.72 0.12
N LEU A 135 5.58 -3.37 -1.16
CA LEU A 135 5.20 -4.31 -2.20
C LEU A 135 6.44 -5.08 -2.63
N PHE A 136 6.51 -6.35 -2.21
CA PHE A 136 7.53 -7.29 -2.66
C PHE A 136 7.33 -7.67 -4.12
N HIS A 137 8.43 -8.03 -4.75
CA HIS A 137 8.59 -7.96 -6.19
C HIS A 137 9.57 -9.07 -6.62
N GLU A 138 9.25 -9.80 -7.70
CA GLU A 138 10.15 -10.79 -8.35
C GLU A 138 10.40 -10.47 -9.84
N ALA A 139 9.70 -9.45 -10.35
CA ALA A 139 9.76 -8.98 -11.73
C ALA A 139 10.29 -7.54 -11.79
N LEU A 140 10.78 -7.11 -12.95
CA LEU A 140 11.23 -5.73 -13.15
C LEU A 140 10.12 -4.81 -13.69
N GLN A 141 8.93 -5.35 -13.96
CA GLN A 141 7.79 -4.62 -14.50
C GLN A 141 6.52 -4.92 -13.70
N TYR A 142 5.87 -3.86 -13.23
CA TYR A 142 4.62 -3.93 -12.48
C TYR A 142 3.53 -3.17 -13.19
N ARG A 143 2.36 -3.79 -13.33
CA ARG A 143 1.18 -3.15 -13.91
C ARG A 143 0.02 -3.27 -12.94
N PHE A 144 -0.53 -2.14 -12.55
CA PHE A 144 -1.76 -2.04 -11.78
C PHE A 144 -2.84 -1.47 -12.68
N LYS A 145 -3.95 -2.21 -12.84
CA LYS A 145 -5.12 -1.67 -13.55
C LYS A 145 -5.73 -0.53 -12.74
N GLU A 146 -6.14 -0.80 -11.51
CA GLU A 146 -6.57 0.23 -10.57
C GLU A 146 -5.74 0.13 -9.28
N LEU A 147 -5.15 1.25 -8.89
CA LEU A 147 -4.45 1.39 -7.61
C LEU A 147 -5.11 2.50 -6.80
N ASP A 148 -5.45 2.21 -5.56
CA ASP A 148 -6.16 3.11 -4.67
C ASP A 148 -5.38 3.27 -3.36
N VAL A 149 -4.77 4.43 -3.16
CA VAL A 149 -3.92 4.72 -1.98
C VAL A 149 -4.53 5.86 -1.18
N ARG A 150 -4.92 5.59 0.06
CA ARG A 150 -5.72 6.51 0.88
C ARG A 150 -5.47 6.35 2.38
N GLY A 151 -6.14 7.18 3.18
CA GLY A 151 -6.14 7.08 4.64
C GLY A 151 -4.75 7.14 5.26
N ASN A 152 -3.89 8.05 4.79
CA ASN A 152 -2.49 8.22 5.20
C ASN A 152 -1.59 7.01 4.93
N ALA A 153 -1.96 6.10 4.04
CA ALA A 153 -1.10 4.98 3.72
C ALA A 153 0.15 5.42 2.94
N HIS A 154 1.29 4.84 3.31
CA HIS A 154 2.54 4.95 2.56
C HIS A 154 2.78 3.65 1.83
N VAL A 155 3.06 3.71 0.53
CA VAL A 155 3.34 2.53 -0.29
C VAL A 155 4.63 2.72 -1.08
N ALA A 156 5.46 1.68 -1.12
CA ALA A 156 6.70 1.63 -1.87
C ALA A 156 6.88 0.25 -2.51
N ILE A 157 7.53 0.21 -3.67
CA ILE A 157 7.96 -1.05 -4.31
C ILE A 157 9.34 -1.39 -3.75
N LEU A 158 9.47 -2.52 -3.05
CA LEU A 158 10.73 -2.91 -2.41
C LEU A 158 11.68 -3.54 -3.42
N SER A 159 12.83 -2.91 -3.68
CA SER A 159 13.78 -3.35 -4.70
C SER A 159 15.22 -3.17 -4.28
N ASP A 160 16.15 -3.88 -4.95
CA ASP A 160 17.56 -3.51 -4.92
C ASP A 160 17.76 -2.28 -5.80
N THR A 161 17.63 -1.10 -5.20
CA THR A 161 17.69 0.19 -5.91
C THR A 161 19.07 0.52 -6.50
N ASP A 162 20.10 -0.30 -6.24
CA ASP A 162 21.42 -0.13 -6.85
C ASP A 162 21.61 -0.98 -8.10
N ASN A 163 20.96 -2.15 -8.17
CA ASN A 163 21.15 -3.11 -9.26
C ASN A 163 19.91 -3.33 -10.15
N GLU A 164 18.71 -2.99 -9.66
CA GLU A 164 17.44 -3.19 -10.36
C GLU A 164 16.90 -1.89 -10.95
N VAL A 165 16.41 -1.96 -12.18
CA VAL A 165 15.63 -0.89 -12.82
C VAL A 165 14.19 -1.37 -12.95
N ILE A 166 13.26 -0.67 -12.30
CA ILE A 166 11.86 -1.08 -12.24
C ILE A 166 10.98 -0.12 -13.02
N ASP A 167 10.10 -0.67 -13.86
CA ASP A 167 9.02 0.08 -14.50
C ASP A 167 7.69 -0.26 -13.83
N VAL A 168 7.07 0.74 -13.22
CA VAL A 168 5.75 0.65 -12.61
C VAL A 168 4.76 1.41 -13.48
N ARG A 169 3.68 0.73 -13.88
CA ARG A 169 2.58 1.31 -14.63
C ARG A 169 1.30 1.21 -13.84
N VAL A 170 0.59 2.33 -13.75
CA VAL A 170 -0.74 2.40 -13.15
C VAL A 170 -1.67 2.97 -14.19
N ASP A 171 -2.70 2.22 -14.56
CA ASP A 171 -3.68 2.71 -15.53
C ASP A 171 -4.59 3.75 -14.86
N PHE A 172 -5.19 3.40 -13.73
CA PHE A 172 -6.06 4.26 -12.94
C PHE A 172 -5.55 4.41 -11.52
N LEU A 173 -5.30 5.65 -11.10
CA LEU A 173 -4.86 5.98 -9.76
C LEU A 173 -5.98 6.69 -8.99
N TRP A 174 -6.32 6.15 -7.82
CA TRP A 174 -7.33 6.68 -6.92
C TRP A 174 -6.72 7.02 -5.55
N GLY A 175 -7.38 7.91 -4.82
CA GLY A 175 -6.95 8.30 -3.49
C GLY A 175 -7.75 9.49 -2.95
N ASP A 176 -7.50 9.80 -1.68
CA ASP A 176 -8.11 10.91 -0.94
C ASP A 176 -7.12 12.05 -0.67
N ARG A 177 -5.99 12.07 -1.39
CA ARG A 177 -4.85 13.00 -1.26
C ARG A 177 -4.05 12.87 0.03
N SER A 178 -4.36 11.89 0.86
CA SER A 178 -3.64 11.64 2.11
C SER A 178 -2.55 10.58 1.95
N GLY A 179 -2.74 9.63 1.02
CA GLY A 179 -1.76 8.59 0.72
C GLY A 179 -0.47 9.12 0.10
N VAL A 180 0.61 8.36 0.25
CA VAL A 180 1.94 8.67 -0.30
C VAL A 180 2.47 7.46 -1.08
N LEU A 181 2.71 7.67 -2.38
CA LEU A 181 3.42 6.73 -3.24
C LEU A 181 4.89 7.12 -3.28
N HIS A 182 5.77 6.19 -2.94
CA HIS A 182 7.21 6.39 -2.95
C HIS A 182 7.82 5.81 -4.23
N ALA A 183 8.56 6.66 -4.95
CA ALA A 183 9.33 6.29 -6.12
C ALA A 183 10.81 6.34 -5.79
N GLY A 184 11.38 5.15 -5.54
CA GLY A 184 12.79 4.98 -5.16
C GLY A 184 13.76 5.26 -6.30
N LYS A 185 15.05 5.16 -5.99
CA LYS A 185 16.12 5.23 -7.01
C LYS A 185 15.93 4.09 -8.01
N ASN A 186 16.21 4.38 -9.29
CA ASN A 186 16.07 3.44 -10.41
C ASN A 186 14.65 2.88 -10.62
N GLN A 187 13.62 3.54 -10.09
CA GLN A 187 12.22 3.21 -10.36
C GLN A 187 11.60 4.27 -11.27
N THR A 188 10.92 3.82 -12.32
CA THR A 188 10.16 4.65 -13.26
C THR A 188 8.67 4.41 -13.04
N PHE A 189 7.89 5.48 -12.93
CA PHE A 189 6.44 5.42 -12.78
C PHE A 189 5.76 6.03 -14.00
N GLY A 190 4.93 5.24 -14.68
CA GLY A 190 4.05 5.71 -15.74
C GLY A 190 2.59 5.65 -15.29
N LEU A 191 1.90 6.78 -15.36
CA LEU A 191 0.47 6.87 -15.08
C LEU A 191 -0.27 7.13 -16.40
N THR A 192 -1.28 6.32 -16.71
CA THR A 192 -2.04 6.43 -17.97
C THR A 192 -3.18 7.43 -17.82
N GLU A 193 -4.08 7.18 -16.88
CA GLU A 193 -5.24 8.01 -16.59
C GLU A 193 -5.14 8.54 -15.17
N VAL A 194 -4.98 9.87 -15.08
CA VAL A 194 -4.99 10.58 -13.81
C VAL A 194 -6.02 11.70 -13.90
N ASP A 195 -6.79 11.87 -12.83
CA ASP A 195 -7.71 13.01 -12.71
C ASP A 195 -6.94 14.34 -12.82
N THR A 196 -7.67 15.44 -13.02
CA THR A 196 -7.15 16.81 -13.14
C THR A 196 -6.17 17.18 -12.02
N TYR A 197 -6.35 16.57 -10.84
CA TYR A 197 -5.45 16.67 -9.70
C TYR A 197 -4.92 15.29 -9.31
N LEU A 198 -3.64 15.22 -8.92
CA LEU A 198 -3.06 14.00 -8.36
C LEU A 198 -3.85 13.57 -7.11
N PRO A 199 -4.42 12.35 -7.09
CA PRO A 199 -5.24 11.89 -5.97
C PRO A 199 -4.40 11.32 -4.81
N VAL A 200 -3.08 11.25 -4.98
CA VAL A 200 -2.10 10.77 -3.98
C VAL A 200 -0.87 11.67 -4.02
N ASN A 201 -0.13 11.74 -2.92
CA ASN A 201 1.17 12.40 -2.90
C ASN A 201 2.22 11.50 -3.54
N LEU A 202 3.16 12.08 -4.29
CA LEU A 202 4.30 11.37 -4.85
C LEU A 202 5.58 11.85 -4.17
N ALA A 203 6.32 10.93 -3.58
CA ALA A 203 7.65 11.19 -3.05
C ALA A 203 8.69 10.55 -3.98
N SER A 204 9.34 11.37 -4.81
CA SER A 204 10.35 10.94 -5.77
C SER A 204 11.75 11.17 -5.23
N TYR A 205 12.57 10.12 -5.27
CA TYR A 205 13.93 10.15 -4.77
C TYR A 205 14.92 10.00 -5.93
N ARG A 206 15.58 11.11 -6.27
CA ARG A 206 16.71 11.17 -7.22
C ARG A 206 16.51 10.39 -8.52
N CYS A 207 15.32 10.47 -9.13
CA CYS A 207 15.00 9.91 -10.45
C CYS A 207 14.59 11.02 -11.45
N VAL A 208 14.82 10.78 -12.75
CA VAL A 208 14.32 11.59 -13.88
C VAL A 208 12.86 11.22 -14.13
N LEU A 209 11.94 12.12 -13.78
CA LEU A 209 10.51 11.98 -14.08
C LEU A 209 10.26 12.20 -15.57
N MET A 210 9.80 11.18 -16.29
CA MET A 210 9.36 11.31 -17.69
C MET A 210 7.83 11.34 -17.75
N TRP A 211 7.26 12.53 -17.94
CA TRP A 211 5.83 12.70 -18.20
C TRP A 211 5.56 12.55 -19.68
N SER A 212 4.74 11.57 -20.06
CA SER A 212 4.19 11.45 -21.41
C SER A 212 2.67 11.48 -21.32
N LYS A 213 2.08 12.60 -21.72
CA LYS A 213 0.63 12.74 -21.89
C LYS A 213 0.32 12.28 -23.32
N PHE A 214 -0.14 11.05 -23.49
CA PHE A 214 -0.71 10.64 -24.78
C PHE A 214 -2.14 11.17 -24.84
N LEU A 215 -2.28 12.39 -25.37
CA LEU A 215 -3.56 12.85 -25.92
C LEU A 215 -3.72 12.16 -27.28
N GLN A 216 -4.68 11.24 -27.40
CA GLN A 216 -5.29 10.91 -28.69
C GLN A 216 -6.42 11.90 -28.96
#